data_AF-A0A956E1D8-F1
#
_entry.id   AF-A0A956E1D8-F1
#
_cell.length_a   1.000
_cell.length_b   1.000
_cell.length_c   1.000
_cell.angle_alpha   90.00
_cell.angle_beta   90.00
_cell.angle_gamma   90.00
#
_symmetry.space_group_name_H-M   'P 1'
#
loop_
_entity.id
_entity.type
_entity.pdbx_description
1 polymer ?
#
loop_
_entity_poly.entity_id
_entity_poly.type
_entity_poly.pdbx_seq_one_letter_code
_entity_poly.pdbx_strand_id
1 'polypeptide(L)'
;MGLHQMKCALRAEVRAERNQKRFEQAKNHQLELQEHETVLSVLAVLGDESSLRYAEKEALTRALLREHKRRPHPFWNAVLVVAFYPMLARLRGRIFGDAVSGDDLDQIVLSSFFEVVRDFPLSQRRDRTCMYLRQMTQREVFRRVRAEQRDLDQIRFDDPEDISRRQDDLESLGHVASWPETKPSKQRRRDPKESAALVSFLVEHAGHILDGDKLELVVATLIRGELLTAYVDRVHPDLSPSERRQTYQRIKRRHSRAIARLREVLADLQVDFDCPQTACPHPTPTQALTSCDSASPPNGRRNRAREGGQKP
;
A
#
# COMPACT_ATOMS: atom_id res chain seq x y z
N MET A 1 -7.24 -16.72 12.47
CA MET A 1 -6.08 -17.03 13.37
C MET A 1 -4.94 -16.12 12.94
N GLY A 2 -4.68 -15.07 13.72
CA GLY A 2 -3.74 -14.02 13.29
C GLY A 2 -2.29 -14.49 13.20
N LEU A 3 -1.50 -13.86 12.32
CA LEU A 3 -0.08 -14.14 12.08
C LEU A 3 0.76 -14.16 13.37
N HIS A 4 0.41 -13.31 14.34
CA HIS A 4 1.06 -13.24 15.64
C HIS A 4 0.78 -14.48 16.52
N GLN A 5 -0.48 -14.92 16.60
CA GLN A 5 -0.86 -16.13 17.33
C GLN A 5 -0.21 -17.37 16.71
N MET A 6 -0.18 -17.43 15.38
CA MET A 6 0.52 -18.49 14.64
C MET A 6 2.01 -18.52 14.97
N LYS A 7 2.70 -17.37 15.00
CA LYS A 7 4.11 -17.29 15.42
C LYS A 7 4.33 -17.88 16.81
N CYS A 8 3.47 -17.55 17.78
CA CYS A 8 3.59 -18.04 19.14
C CYS A 8 3.44 -19.58 19.20
N ALA A 9 2.45 -20.13 18.49
CA ALA A 9 2.25 -21.58 18.37
C ALA A 9 3.44 -22.27 17.69
N LEU A 10 3.94 -21.72 16.57
CA LEU A 10 5.09 -22.27 15.84
C LEU A 10 6.38 -22.18 16.65
N ARG A 11 6.57 -21.14 17.48
CA ARG A 11 7.70 -21.06 18.41
C ARG A 11 7.66 -22.17 19.46
N ALA A 12 6.48 -22.49 19.99
CA ALA A 12 6.31 -23.61 20.92
C ALA A 12 6.63 -24.94 20.21
N GLU A 13 6.16 -25.13 18.98
CA GLU A 13 6.44 -26.32 18.19
C GLU A 13 7.94 -26.49 17.89
N VAL A 14 8.63 -25.41 17.51
CA VAL A 14 10.08 -25.44 17.26
C VAL A 14 10.87 -25.80 18.52
N ARG A 15 10.37 -25.44 19.71
CA ARG A 15 10.99 -25.76 21.01
C ARG A 15 10.67 -27.16 21.52
N ALA A 16 9.70 -27.86 20.92
CA ALA A 16 9.29 -29.17 21.41
C ALA A 16 10.43 -30.19 21.22
N GLU A 17 10.72 -30.96 22.27
CA GLU A 17 11.82 -31.94 22.30
C GLU A 17 11.74 -32.96 21.15
N ARG A 18 10.51 -33.32 20.73
CA ARG A 18 10.26 -34.21 19.59
C ARG A 18 10.92 -33.73 18.29
N ASN A 19 11.09 -32.42 18.13
CA ASN A 19 11.67 -31.81 16.94
C ASN A 19 13.19 -31.63 17.05
N GLN A 20 13.76 -31.71 18.25
CA GLN A 20 15.21 -31.63 18.46
C GLN A 20 15.95 -32.79 17.81
N LYS A 21 15.40 -34.01 17.90
CA LYS A 21 15.93 -35.19 17.18
C LYS A 21 16.01 -34.97 15.66
N ARG A 22 15.08 -34.21 15.08
CA ARG A 22 15.09 -33.91 13.64
C ARG A 22 16.17 -32.91 13.27
N PHE A 23 16.40 -31.93 14.13
CA PHE A 23 17.51 -30.99 13.97
C PHE A 23 18.86 -31.71 14.03
N GLU A 24 19.06 -32.61 15.00
CA GLU A 24 20.28 -33.42 15.08
C GLU A 24 20.51 -34.27 13.83
N GLN A 25 19.46 -34.89 13.29
CA GLN A 25 19.56 -35.63 12.03
C GLN A 25 19.94 -34.74 10.84
N ALA A 26 19.52 -33.47 10.83
CA ALA A 26 19.88 -32.53 9.77
C ALA A 26 21.36 -32.11 9.83
N LYS A 27 21.94 -32.01 11.03
CA LYS A 27 23.37 -31.70 11.24
C LYS A 27 24.28 -32.74 10.57
N ASN A 28 23.84 -33.99 10.45
CA ASN A 28 24.60 -35.03 9.76
C ASN A 28 24.74 -34.80 8.25
N HIS A 29 23.98 -33.87 7.66
CA HIS A 29 23.93 -33.66 6.22
C HIS A 29 24.22 -32.22 5.77
N GLN A 30 24.09 -31.24 6.67
CA GLN A 30 24.42 -29.84 6.41
C GLN A 30 25.54 -29.41 7.36
N LEU A 31 26.70 -29.08 6.80
CA LEU A 31 27.87 -28.64 7.57
C LEU A 31 27.56 -27.34 8.31
N GLU A 32 26.80 -26.45 7.68
CA GLU A 32 26.43 -25.14 8.23
C GLU A 32 25.57 -25.25 9.50
N LEU A 33 24.86 -26.37 9.70
CA LEU A 33 24.06 -26.58 10.92
C LEU A 33 24.86 -27.20 12.06
N GLN A 34 26.03 -27.80 11.78
CA GLN A 34 26.84 -28.50 12.78
C GLN A 34 27.40 -27.57 13.85
N GLU A 35 27.74 -26.34 13.46
CA GLU A 35 28.26 -25.29 14.35
C GLU A 35 27.23 -24.82 15.38
N HIS A 36 25.95 -25.16 15.19
CA HIS A 36 24.87 -24.77 16.10
C HIS A 36 24.42 -25.96 16.97
N GLU A 37 24.47 -25.76 18.29
CA GLU A 37 23.99 -26.73 19.27
C GLU A 37 22.49 -27.02 19.10
N THR A 38 21.69 -25.98 18.84
CA THR A 38 20.24 -26.09 18.73
C THR A 38 19.67 -25.27 17.58
N VAL A 39 18.46 -25.61 17.14
CA VAL A 39 17.71 -24.81 16.16
C VAL A 39 17.46 -23.38 16.65
N LEU A 40 17.41 -23.17 17.97
CA LEU A 40 17.26 -21.84 18.56
C LEU A 40 18.50 -20.99 18.35
N SER A 41 19.70 -21.59 18.39
CA SER A 41 20.95 -20.91 18.03
C SER A 41 20.92 -20.43 16.57
N VAL A 42 20.47 -21.29 15.64
CA VAL A 42 20.27 -20.91 14.23
C VAL A 42 19.28 -19.75 14.09
N LEU A 43 18.14 -19.82 14.78
CA LEU A 43 17.13 -18.76 14.76
C LEU A 43 17.62 -17.45 15.38
N ALA A 44 18.51 -17.50 16.38
CA ALA A 44 19.13 -16.32 16.96
C ALA A 44 20.03 -15.62 15.93
N VAL A 45 20.81 -16.37 15.16
CA VAL A 45 21.64 -15.82 14.06
C VAL A 45 20.78 -15.22 12.95
N LEU A 46 19.73 -15.92 12.52
CA LEU A 46 18.82 -15.43 11.48
C LEU A 46 18.00 -14.20 11.93
N GLY A 47 17.72 -14.09 13.22
CA GLY A 47 17.00 -12.98 13.83
C GLY A 47 17.85 -11.76 14.18
N ASP A 48 19.18 -11.89 14.15
CA ASP A 48 20.08 -10.75 14.33
C ASP A 48 19.88 -9.76 13.17
N GLU A 49 19.85 -8.45 13.42
CA GLU A 49 19.72 -7.41 12.38
C GLU A 49 21.11 -6.88 11.97
N SER A 50 22.20 -7.36 12.57
CA SER A 50 23.57 -6.98 12.22
C SER A 50 23.93 -7.35 10.77
N SER A 51 24.61 -6.43 10.08
CA SER A 51 25.09 -6.63 8.70
C SER A 51 26.30 -7.56 8.60
N LEU A 52 27.05 -7.70 9.69
CA LEU A 52 28.28 -8.50 9.79
C LEU A 52 28.04 -10.00 9.56
N ARG A 53 26.82 -10.49 9.80
CA ARG A 53 26.47 -11.92 9.70
C ARG A 53 25.74 -12.28 8.40
N TYR A 54 25.80 -11.44 7.37
CA TYR A 54 25.03 -11.67 6.14
C TYR A 54 25.37 -13.01 5.45
N ALA A 55 26.66 -13.34 5.35
CA ALA A 55 27.11 -14.60 4.75
C ALA A 55 26.65 -15.83 5.54
N GLU A 56 26.73 -15.77 6.87
CA GLU A 56 26.26 -16.83 7.78
C GLU A 56 24.74 -17.03 7.66
N LYS A 57 23.96 -15.94 7.65
CA LYS A 57 22.49 -16.00 7.46
C LYS A 57 22.12 -16.59 6.11
N GLU A 58 22.86 -16.26 5.06
CA GLU A 58 22.68 -16.85 3.74
C GLU A 58 22.93 -18.37 3.78
N ALA A 59 24.07 -18.79 4.31
CA ALA A 59 24.46 -20.19 4.40
C ALA A 59 23.42 -21.01 5.18
N LEU A 60 22.99 -20.50 6.35
CA LEU A 60 21.95 -21.12 7.19
C LEU A 60 20.59 -21.17 6.48
N THR A 61 20.18 -20.09 5.82
CA THR A 61 18.90 -20.07 5.08
C THR A 61 18.92 -21.12 3.97
N ARG A 62 20.03 -21.25 3.24
CA ARG A 62 20.19 -22.29 2.20
C ARG A 62 20.14 -23.68 2.79
N ALA A 63 20.84 -23.94 3.90
CA ALA A 63 20.80 -25.23 4.58
C ALA A 63 19.38 -25.62 5.01
N LEU A 64 18.62 -24.69 5.60
CA LEU A 64 17.22 -24.91 5.98
C LEU A 64 16.33 -25.19 4.76
N LEU A 65 16.50 -24.47 3.66
CA LEU A 65 15.75 -24.72 2.42
C LEU A 65 16.12 -26.08 1.78
N ARG A 66 17.38 -26.50 1.85
CA ARG A 66 17.81 -27.83 1.38
C ARG A 66 17.15 -28.93 2.20
N GLU A 67 17.15 -28.83 3.53
CA GLU A 67 16.50 -29.82 4.39
C GLU A 67 14.99 -29.87 4.19
N HIS A 68 14.35 -28.69 4.05
CA HIS A 68 12.94 -28.62 3.72
C HIS A 68 12.62 -29.35 2.40
N LYS A 69 13.43 -29.15 1.35
CA LYS A 69 13.23 -29.82 0.06
C LYS A 69 13.55 -31.31 0.09
N ARG A 70 14.55 -31.72 0.86
CA ARG A 70 14.95 -33.13 1.00
C ARG A 70 13.89 -33.94 1.74
N ARG A 71 13.36 -33.38 2.84
CA ARG A 71 12.34 -34.02 3.68
C ARG A 71 11.32 -32.98 4.14
N PRO A 72 10.28 -32.72 3.33
CA PRO A 72 9.20 -31.82 3.72
C PRO A 72 8.60 -32.28 5.05
N HIS A 73 8.66 -31.40 6.05
CA HIS A 73 8.11 -31.68 7.38
C HIS A 73 7.59 -30.37 8.00
N PRO A 74 6.47 -30.38 8.75
CA PRO A 74 5.92 -29.19 9.39
C PRO A 74 6.91 -28.44 10.28
N PHE A 75 7.86 -29.16 10.89
CA PHE A 75 8.96 -28.56 11.65
C PHE A 75 9.76 -27.53 10.83
N TRP A 76 10.16 -27.87 9.60
CA TRP A 76 10.96 -26.96 8.76
C TRP A 76 10.14 -25.74 8.33
N ASN A 77 8.85 -25.92 8.08
CA ASN A 77 7.93 -24.82 7.85
C ASN A 77 7.84 -23.89 9.07
N ALA A 78 7.73 -24.46 10.28
CA ALA A 78 7.71 -23.69 11.52
C ALA A 78 9.01 -22.91 11.72
N VAL A 79 10.18 -23.54 11.51
CA VAL A 79 11.49 -22.88 11.60
C VAL A 79 11.58 -21.72 10.61
N LEU A 80 11.23 -21.94 9.34
CA LEU A 80 11.29 -20.92 8.30
C LEU A 80 10.33 -19.76 8.57
N VAL A 81 9.09 -20.03 8.99
CA VAL A 81 8.14 -18.97 9.35
C VAL A 81 8.62 -18.17 10.56
N VAL A 82 9.19 -18.82 11.58
CA VAL A 82 9.73 -18.12 12.75
C VAL A 82 10.93 -17.25 12.37
N ALA A 83 11.85 -17.75 11.53
CA ALA A 83 13.00 -17.01 11.04
C ALA A 83 12.58 -15.79 10.21
N PHE A 84 11.62 -15.95 9.30
CA PHE A 84 11.19 -14.91 8.38
C PHE A 84 9.98 -14.11 8.88
N TYR A 85 9.51 -14.34 10.11
CA TYR A 85 8.38 -13.62 10.70
C TYR A 85 8.51 -12.10 10.62
N PRO A 86 9.66 -11.46 10.94
CA PRO A 86 9.78 -10.01 10.85
C PRO A 86 9.51 -9.48 9.44
N MET A 87 9.89 -10.25 8.41
CA MET A 87 9.62 -9.92 7.02
C MET A 87 8.13 -10.05 6.69
N LEU A 88 7.51 -11.16 7.10
CA LEU A 88 6.10 -11.45 6.85
C LEU A 88 5.17 -10.45 7.56
N ALA A 89 5.47 -10.11 8.82
CA ALA A 89 4.73 -9.11 9.58
C ALA A 89 4.81 -7.72 8.94
N ARG A 90 6.01 -7.32 8.47
CA ARG A 90 6.19 -6.07 7.71
C ARG A 90 5.42 -6.11 6.38
N LEU A 91 5.39 -7.25 5.69
CA LEU A 91 4.66 -7.39 4.42
C LEU A 91 3.15 -7.26 4.62
N ARG A 92 2.60 -7.97 5.63
CA ARG A 92 1.21 -7.87 6.06
C ARG A 92 0.84 -6.44 6.42
N GLY A 93 1.66 -5.75 7.21
CA GLY A 93 1.42 -4.36 7.61
C GLY A 93 1.56 -3.31 6.49
N ARG A 94 2.07 -3.67 5.31
CA ARG A 94 2.13 -2.77 4.14
C ARG A 94 0.88 -2.82 3.27
N ILE A 95 0.03 -3.82 3.47
CA ILE A 95 -1.19 -4.01 2.69
C ILE A 95 -2.31 -3.36 3.50
N PHE A 96 -2.87 -2.28 2.95
CA PHE A 96 -3.94 -1.50 3.56
C PHE A 96 -5.20 -1.63 2.70
N GLY A 97 -6.35 -1.75 3.35
CA GLY A 97 -7.66 -1.85 2.73
C GLY A 97 -8.51 -2.95 3.33
N ASP A 98 -9.82 -2.71 3.43
CA ASP A 98 -10.79 -3.64 4.02
C ASP A 98 -11.33 -4.66 3.02
N ALA A 99 -10.80 -4.66 1.79
CA ALA A 99 -11.29 -5.56 0.77
C ALA A 99 -10.99 -7.03 1.08
N VAL A 100 -9.83 -7.33 1.67
CA VAL A 100 -9.50 -8.67 2.13
C VAL A 100 -9.53 -8.68 3.65
N SER A 101 -10.24 -9.62 4.24
CA SER A 101 -10.30 -9.72 5.71
C SER A 101 -8.90 -9.92 6.29
N GLY A 102 -8.69 -9.49 7.54
CA GLY A 102 -7.38 -9.62 8.18
C GLY A 102 -6.89 -11.07 8.30
N ASP A 103 -7.81 -12.02 8.49
CA ASP A 103 -7.49 -13.45 8.56
C ASP A 103 -7.14 -14.02 7.19
N ASP A 104 -7.87 -13.64 6.13
CA ASP A 104 -7.58 -14.06 4.76
C ASP A 104 -6.23 -13.50 4.28
N LEU A 105 -5.92 -12.25 4.66
CA LEU A 105 -4.64 -11.64 4.37
C LEU A 105 -3.49 -12.41 5.03
N ASP A 106 -3.63 -12.79 6.30
CA ASP A 106 -2.64 -13.59 7.01
C ASP A 106 -2.46 -14.97 6.33
N GLN A 107 -3.55 -15.59 5.87
CA GLN A 107 -3.52 -16.82 5.09
C GLN A 107 -2.83 -16.65 3.73
N ILE A 108 -3.10 -15.56 2.99
CA ILE A 108 -2.44 -15.26 1.72
C ILE A 108 -0.94 -15.09 1.94
N VAL A 109 -0.52 -14.36 2.97
CA VAL A 109 0.89 -14.13 3.28
C VAL A 109 1.62 -15.45 3.55
N LEU A 110 1.04 -16.30 4.42
CA LEU A 110 1.65 -17.59 4.77
C LEU A 110 1.65 -18.58 3.60
N SER A 111 0.52 -18.72 2.90
CA SER A 111 0.42 -19.64 1.76
C SER A 111 1.35 -19.24 0.60
N SER A 112 1.48 -17.94 0.33
CA SER A 112 2.46 -17.42 -0.64
C SER A 112 3.89 -17.73 -0.22
N PHE A 113 4.22 -17.56 1.06
CA PHE A 113 5.56 -17.87 1.56
C PHE A 113 5.90 -19.35 1.42
N PHE A 114 4.97 -20.24 1.80
CA PHE A 114 5.18 -21.68 1.65
C PHE A 114 5.31 -22.13 0.20
N GLU A 115 4.52 -21.57 -0.71
CA GLU A 115 4.66 -21.82 -2.14
C GLU A 115 6.05 -21.41 -2.64
N VAL A 116 6.50 -20.22 -2.29
CA VAL A 116 7.83 -19.74 -2.69
C VAL A 116 8.95 -20.61 -2.10
N VAL A 117 8.84 -21.03 -0.83
CA VAL A 117 9.81 -21.93 -0.18
C VAL A 117 9.89 -23.27 -0.91
N ARG A 118 8.73 -23.85 -1.26
CA ARG A 118 8.65 -25.11 -2.01
C ARG A 118 9.31 -24.98 -3.38
N ASP A 119 9.01 -23.90 -4.11
CA ASP A 119 9.40 -23.74 -5.51
C ASP A 119 10.74 -22.99 -5.68
N PHE A 120 11.44 -22.67 -4.58
CA PHE A 120 12.66 -21.88 -4.62
C PHE A 120 13.80 -22.54 -5.42
N PRO A 121 14.39 -21.88 -6.43
CA PRO A 121 15.40 -22.48 -7.32
C PRO A 121 16.81 -22.46 -6.68
N LEU A 122 17.08 -23.38 -5.74
CA LEU A 122 18.37 -23.47 -5.03
C LEU A 122 19.58 -23.75 -5.94
N SER A 123 19.37 -24.43 -7.08
CA SER A 123 20.42 -24.80 -8.04
C SER A 123 20.85 -23.65 -8.94
N GLN A 124 19.92 -22.76 -9.30
CA GLN A 124 20.18 -21.64 -10.22
C GLN A 124 20.77 -20.43 -9.51
N ARG A 125 20.52 -20.29 -8.20
CA ARG A 125 20.91 -19.11 -7.41
C ARG A 125 21.85 -19.55 -6.31
N ARG A 126 23.13 -19.19 -6.43
CA ARG A 126 24.15 -19.51 -5.42
C ARG A 126 24.14 -18.50 -4.27
N ASP A 127 23.85 -17.23 -4.57
CA ASP A 127 23.96 -16.12 -3.62
C ASP A 127 22.65 -15.29 -3.48
N ARG A 128 22.58 -14.51 -2.39
CA ARG A 128 21.48 -13.62 -2.01
C ARG A 128 20.14 -14.33 -1.79
N THR A 129 20.20 -15.53 -1.25
CA THR A 129 19.03 -16.40 -1.03
C THR A 129 17.92 -15.70 -0.25
N CYS A 130 18.25 -15.07 0.89
CA CYS A 130 17.27 -14.35 1.74
C CYS A 130 16.60 -13.20 1.00
N MET A 131 17.36 -12.44 0.21
CA MET A 131 16.86 -11.31 -0.58
C MET A 131 15.85 -11.79 -1.63
N TYR A 132 16.20 -12.83 -2.38
CA TYR A 132 15.32 -13.37 -3.40
C TYR A 132 14.09 -14.04 -2.82
N LEU A 133 14.23 -14.75 -1.70
CA LEU A 133 13.09 -15.34 -0.98
C LEU A 133 12.09 -14.26 -0.60
N ARG A 134 12.58 -13.14 -0.06
CA ARG A 134 11.75 -11.96 0.26
C ARG A 134 11.08 -11.38 -0.97
N GLN A 135 11.82 -11.16 -2.05
CA GLN A 135 11.28 -10.57 -3.28
C GLN A 135 10.23 -11.45 -3.95
N MET A 136 10.47 -12.75 -4.01
CA MET A 136 9.52 -13.71 -4.58
C MET A 136 8.26 -13.81 -3.72
N THR A 137 8.41 -13.89 -2.39
CA THR A 137 7.27 -13.89 -1.46
C THR A 137 6.45 -12.62 -1.60
N GLN A 138 7.10 -11.46 -1.63
CA GLN A 138 6.42 -10.18 -1.82
C GLN A 138 5.64 -10.16 -3.14
N ARG A 139 6.27 -10.55 -4.25
CA ARG A 139 5.61 -10.59 -5.57
C ARG A 139 4.40 -11.51 -5.56
N GLU A 140 4.52 -12.66 -4.92
CA GLU A 140 3.45 -13.67 -4.85
C GLU A 140 2.28 -13.18 -4.01
N VAL A 141 2.54 -12.60 -2.83
CA VAL A 141 1.49 -11.99 -1.99
C VAL A 141 0.74 -10.90 -2.75
N PHE A 142 1.44 -9.95 -3.36
CA PHE A 142 0.78 -8.89 -4.13
C PHE A 142 0.08 -9.41 -5.39
N ARG A 143 0.50 -10.54 -5.95
CA ARG A 143 -0.21 -11.19 -7.07
C ARG A 143 -1.54 -11.76 -6.58
N ARG A 144 -1.54 -12.49 -5.46
CA ARG A 144 -2.73 -13.10 -4.87
C ARG A 144 -3.71 -12.07 -4.32
N VAL A 145 -3.25 -11.07 -3.57
CA VAL A 145 -4.11 -9.98 -3.08
C VAL A 145 -4.82 -9.25 -4.23
N ARG A 146 -4.12 -9.01 -5.35
CA ARG A 146 -4.75 -8.40 -6.55
C ARG A 146 -5.67 -9.35 -7.30
N ALA A 147 -5.53 -10.66 -7.14
CA ALA A 147 -6.50 -11.62 -7.68
C ALA A 147 -7.76 -11.59 -6.82
N GLU A 148 -7.60 -11.74 -5.50
CA GLU A 148 -8.71 -11.69 -4.54
C GLU A 148 -9.52 -10.40 -4.65
N GLN A 149 -8.83 -9.25 -4.75
CA GLN A 149 -9.50 -7.96 -4.97
C GLN A 149 -10.36 -7.96 -6.22
N ARG A 150 -9.87 -8.52 -7.33
CA ARG A 150 -10.62 -8.54 -8.59
C ARG A 150 -11.82 -9.48 -8.52
N ASP A 151 -11.69 -10.57 -7.78
CA ASP A 151 -12.77 -11.54 -7.62
C ASP A 151 -13.86 -10.97 -6.72
N LEU A 152 -13.48 -10.28 -5.63
CA LEU A 152 -14.41 -9.54 -4.78
C LEU A 152 -15.05 -8.35 -5.48
N ASP A 153 -14.30 -7.61 -6.30
CA ASP A 153 -14.86 -6.53 -7.10
C ASP A 153 -15.90 -7.08 -8.08
N GLN A 154 -15.64 -8.21 -8.74
CA GLN A 154 -16.63 -8.89 -9.59
C GLN A 154 -17.90 -9.24 -8.80
N ILE A 155 -17.76 -9.92 -7.65
CA ILE A 155 -18.90 -10.30 -6.79
C ILE A 155 -19.67 -9.07 -6.29
N ARG A 156 -18.99 -7.97 -5.96
CA ARG A 156 -19.62 -6.73 -5.48
C ARG A 156 -20.41 -6.00 -6.58
N PHE A 157 -20.12 -6.25 -7.84
CA PHE A 157 -20.90 -5.76 -8.98
C PHE A 157 -22.00 -6.73 -9.44
N ASP A 158 -22.11 -7.91 -8.81
CA ASP A 158 -23.02 -8.97 -9.23
C ASP A 158 -24.26 -9.14 -8.33
N ASP A 159 -24.47 -8.34 -7.27
CA ASP A 159 -25.76 -8.31 -6.57
C ASP A 159 -26.75 -7.43 -7.37
N PRO A 160 -27.64 -8.04 -8.18
CA PRO A 160 -28.50 -7.30 -9.08
C PRO A 160 -29.56 -6.53 -8.30
N GLU A 161 -29.95 -7.02 -7.11
CA GLU A 161 -30.96 -6.37 -6.27
C GLU A 161 -30.43 -5.08 -5.65
N ASP A 162 -29.15 -5.03 -5.27
CA ASP A 162 -28.52 -3.83 -4.72
C ASP A 162 -28.27 -2.76 -5.80
N ILE A 163 -28.04 -3.17 -7.05
CA ILE A 163 -27.93 -2.26 -8.19
C ILE A 163 -29.30 -1.71 -8.57
N SER A 164 -30.31 -2.58 -8.68
CA SER A 164 -31.69 -2.17 -8.97
C SER A 164 -32.27 -1.28 -7.88
N ARG A 165 -32.11 -1.61 -6.60
CA ARG A 165 -32.58 -0.75 -5.49
C ARG A 165 -31.92 0.63 -5.50
N ARG A 166 -30.61 0.70 -5.71
CA ARG A 166 -29.91 2.00 -5.82
C ARG A 166 -30.31 2.78 -7.07
N GLN A 167 -30.61 2.10 -8.17
CA GLN A 167 -31.07 2.73 -9.40
C GLN A 167 -32.49 3.28 -9.24
N ASP A 168 -33.40 2.51 -8.62
CA ASP A 168 -34.75 2.94 -8.27
C ASP A 168 -34.72 4.14 -7.29
N ASP A 169 -33.84 4.12 -6.29
CA ASP A 169 -33.64 5.22 -5.35
C ASP A 169 -33.09 6.49 -6.04
N LEU A 170 -32.15 6.35 -6.99
CA LEU A 170 -31.58 7.48 -7.75
C LEU A 170 -32.56 8.04 -8.80
N GLU A 171 -33.38 7.19 -9.42
CA GLU A 171 -34.45 7.59 -10.35
C GLU A 171 -35.56 8.34 -9.60
N SER A 172 -35.95 7.86 -8.42
CA SER A 172 -36.95 8.49 -7.55
C SER A 172 -36.49 9.87 -7.02
N LEU A 173 -35.19 10.05 -6.81
CA LEU A 173 -34.59 11.32 -6.37
C LEU A 173 -34.18 12.26 -7.54
N GLY A 174 -34.42 11.89 -8.80
CA GLY A 174 -34.10 12.72 -9.97
C GLY A 174 -32.59 12.94 -10.21
N HIS A 175 -31.73 12.16 -9.55
CA HIS A 175 -30.27 12.38 -9.50
C HIS A 175 -29.47 11.60 -10.55
N VAL A 176 -30.11 10.78 -11.40
CA VAL A 176 -29.44 10.07 -12.49
C VAL A 176 -28.72 11.04 -13.45
N ALA A 177 -29.20 12.28 -13.58
CA ALA A 177 -28.60 13.29 -14.44
C ALA A 177 -27.42 14.08 -13.81
N SER A 178 -27.19 13.99 -12.49
CA SER A 178 -26.29 14.92 -11.78
C SER A 178 -25.16 14.28 -10.97
N TRP A 179 -24.98 12.96 -11.04
CA TRP A 179 -23.92 12.31 -10.27
C TRP A 179 -22.56 12.46 -10.98
N PRO A 180 -21.52 13.02 -10.33
CA PRO A 180 -20.21 13.16 -10.97
C PRO A 180 -19.57 11.77 -11.08
N GLU A 181 -19.38 11.30 -12.32
CA GLU A 181 -18.73 10.03 -12.61
C GLU A 181 -17.34 9.97 -11.96
N THR A 182 -17.18 9.15 -10.91
CA THR A 182 -15.89 8.91 -10.24
C THR A 182 -15.06 7.81 -10.90
N LYS A 183 -15.56 7.22 -11.99
CA LYS A 183 -14.71 6.42 -12.90
C LYS A 183 -13.97 7.42 -13.78
N PRO A 184 -12.63 7.37 -13.91
CA PRO A 184 -11.94 8.17 -14.91
C PRO A 184 -12.54 7.78 -16.27
N SER A 185 -13.36 8.67 -16.83
CA SER A 185 -14.00 8.42 -18.11
C SER A 185 -12.90 8.10 -19.11
N LYS A 186 -13.05 7.01 -19.87
CA LYS A 186 -12.23 6.80 -21.06
C LYS A 186 -12.39 8.08 -21.86
N GLN A 187 -11.31 8.87 -22.00
CA GLN A 187 -11.36 10.24 -22.53
C GLN A 187 -12.38 10.33 -23.66
N ARG A 188 -13.57 10.89 -23.35
CA ARG A 188 -14.61 11.10 -24.34
C ARG A 188 -13.96 11.99 -25.40
N ARG A 189 -13.91 11.52 -26.66
CA ARG A 189 -13.45 12.37 -27.76
C ARG A 189 -14.33 13.62 -27.74
N ARG A 190 -13.74 14.76 -27.38
CA ARG A 190 -14.46 16.04 -27.29
C ARG A 190 -14.94 16.44 -28.68
N ASP A 191 -16.12 17.04 -28.74
CA ASP A 191 -16.63 17.62 -29.98
C ASP A 191 -15.63 18.69 -30.47
N PRO A 192 -15.31 18.76 -31.78
CA PRO A 192 -14.56 19.87 -32.37
C PRO A 192 -15.04 21.26 -31.93
N LYS A 193 -16.35 21.47 -31.76
CA LYS A 193 -16.93 22.76 -31.31
C LYS A 193 -16.57 23.08 -29.86
N GLU A 194 -16.71 22.11 -28.96
CA GLU A 194 -16.32 22.23 -27.54
C GLU A 194 -14.81 22.47 -27.43
N SER A 195 -14.02 21.79 -28.26
CA SER A 195 -12.57 21.96 -28.31
C SER A 195 -12.18 23.38 -28.74
N ALA A 196 -12.87 23.95 -29.73
CA ALA A 196 -12.65 25.33 -30.18
C ALA A 196 -13.04 26.37 -29.11
N ALA A 197 -14.14 26.14 -28.38
CA ALA A 197 -14.55 27.00 -27.27
C ALA A 197 -13.50 27.02 -26.15
N LEU A 198 -12.98 25.84 -25.76
CA LEU A 198 -11.92 25.73 -24.76
C LEU A 198 -10.60 26.36 -25.20
N VAL A 199 -10.24 26.26 -26.49
CA VAL A 199 -9.06 26.95 -27.02
C VAL A 199 -9.24 28.46 -26.93
N SER A 200 -10.41 28.97 -27.30
CA SER A 200 -10.73 30.40 -27.24
C SER A 200 -10.66 30.92 -25.80
N PHE A 201 -11.24 30.17 -24.86
CA PHE A 201 -11.16 30.45 -23.42
C PHE A 201 -9.71 30.50 -22.91
N LEU A 202 -8.87 29.52 -23.29
CA LEU A 202 -7.46 29.51 -22.90
C LEU A 202 -6.67 30.68 -23.50
N VAL A 203 -6.97 31.07 -24.75
CA VAL A 203 -6.33 32.21 -25.41
C VAL A 203 -6.72 33.50 -24.69
N GLU A 204 -8.00 33.67 -24.36
CA GLU A 204 -8.53 34.86 -23.69
C GLU A 204 -7.93 35.04 -22.28
N HIS A 205 -7.91 33.98 -21.47
CA HIS A 205 -7.51 34.08 -20.07
C HIS A 205 -6.04 33.79 -19.81
N ALA A 206 -5.37 32.97 -20.63
CA ALA A 206 -4.00 32.53 -20.40
C ALA A 206 -3.04 32.83 -21.56
N GLY A 207 -3.53 33.38 -22.67
CA GLY A 207 -2.72 33.69 -23.86
C GLY A 207 -1.62 34.74 -23.61
N HIS A 208 -1.80 35.62 -22.63
CA HIS A 208 -0.79 36.62 -22.25
C HIS A 208 0.36 36.05 -21.40
N ILE A 209 0.20 34.85 -20.83
CA ILE A 209 1.18 34.20 -19.92
C ILE A 209 1.87 33.01 -20.59
N LEU A 210 1.20 32.38 -21.55
CA LEU A 210 1.71 31.27 -22.33
C LEU A 210 2.17 31.75 -23.71
N ASP A 211 3.48 31.75 -23.94
CA ASP A 211 4.04 31.92 -25.30
C ASP A 211 3.40 30.92 -26.29
N GLY A 212 3.33 31.26 -27.59
CA GLY A 212 2.65 30.44 -28.61
C GLY A 212 3.00 28.95 -28.59
N ASP A 213 4.29 28.61 -28.45
CA ASP A 213 4.76 27.22 -28.36
C ASP A 213 4.27 26.48 -27.10
N LYS A 214 4.13 27.20 -25.98
CA LYS A 214 3.62 26.64 -24.72
C LYS A 214 2.11 26.47 -24.80
N LEU A 215 1.41 27.41 -25.42
CA LEU A 215 -0.02 27.35 -25.64
C LEU A 215 -0.39 26.18 -26.57
N GLU A 216 0.31 25.99 -27.70
CA GLU A 216 0.07 24.85 -28.58
C GLU A 216 0.27 23.52 -27.86
N LEU A 217 1.35 23.40 -27.08
CA LEU A 217 1.65 22.22 -26.28
C LEU A 217 0.54 21.91 -25.25
N VAL A 218 -0.02 22.93 -24.61
CA VAL A 218 -1.13 22.80 -23.65
C VAL A 218 -2.42 22.41 -24.38
N VAL A 219 -2.73 23.03 -25.53
CA VAL A 219 -3.90 22.72 -26.35
C VAL A 219 -3.84 21.27 -26.85
N ALA A 220 -2.68 20.83 -27.36
CA ALA A 220 -2.49 19.46 -27.85
C ALA A 220 -2.71 18.41 -26.75
N THR A 221 -2.20 18.67 -25.55
CA THR A 221 -2.24 17.68 -24.46
C THR A 221 -3.52 17.72 -23.62
N LEU A 222 -4.07 18.91 -23.33
CA LEU A 222 -5.24 19.06 -22.43
C LEU A 222 -6.58 19.14 -23.18
N ILE A 223 -6.61 19.72 -24.38
CA ILE A 223 -7.84 19.86 -25.16
C ILE A 223 -8.00 18.70 -26.13
N ARG A 224 -6.94 18.40 -26.91
CA ARG A 224 -6.96 17.32 -27.90
C ARG A 224 -6.65 15.94 -27.31
N GLY A 225 -6.14 15.88 -26.06
CA GLY A 225 -5.81 14.63 -25.37
C GLY A 225 -4.63 13.88 -25.97
N GLU A 226 -3.78 14.56 -26.76
CA GLU A 226 -2.60 13.94 -27.38
C GLU A 226 -1.58 13.54 -26.30
N LEU A 227 -1.01 12.34 -26.44
CA LEU A 227 0.10 11.91 -25.58
C LEU A 227 1.33 12.78 -25.88
N LEU A 228 2.09 13.12 -24.82
CA LEU A 228 3.30 13.95 -24.98
C LEU A 228 4.32 13.32 -25.93
N THR A 229 4.37 11.99 -26.01
CA THR A 229 5.19 11.26 -26.98
C THR A 229 4.72 11.46 -28.42
N ALA A 230 3.41 11.38 -28.66
CA ALA A 230 2.83 11.61 -29.98
C ALA A 230 3.03 13.05 -30.45
N TYR A 231 2.90 14.02 -29.53
CA TYR A 231 3.22 15.42 -29.81
C TYR A 231 4.68 15.62 -30.22
N VAL A 232 5.62 15.00 -29.50
CA VAL A 232 7.06 15.06 -29.81
C VAL A 232 7.35 14.43 -31.16
N ASP A 233 6.71 13.30 -31.48
CA ASP A 233 6.87 12.60 -32.76
C ASP A 233 6.32 13.43 -33.93
N ARG A 234 5.22 14.17 -33.71
CA ARG A 234 4.59 15.06 -34.70
C ARG A 234 5.41 16.33 -34.95
N VAL A 235 5.91 16.96 -33.89
CA VAL A 235 6.63 18.26 -33.97
C VAL A 235 8.10 18.06 -34.34
N HIS A 236 8.68 16.91 -34.01
CA HIS A 236 10.07 16.57 -34.30
C HIS A 236 10.21 15.18 -34.95
N PRO A 237 9.70 15.01 -36.19
CA PRO A 237 9.73 13.72 -36.86
C PRO A 237 11.16 13.23 -37.16
N ASP A 238 12.08 14.15 -37.46
CA ASP A 238 13.41 13.85 -37.99
C ASP A 238 14.49 13.59 -36.91
N LEU A 239 14.14 13.60 -35.63
CA LEU A 239 15.11 13.39 -34.55
C LEU A 239 15.47 11.92 -34.35
N SER A 240 16.76 11.67 -34.09
CA SER A 240 17.25 10.35 -33.71
C SER A 240 16.66 9.88 -32.36
N PRO A 241 16.64 8.57 -32.05
CA PRO A 241 16.02 8.04 -30.84
C PRO A 241 16.60 8.60 -29.52
N SER A 242 17.89 8.94 -29.50
CA SER A 242 18.57 9.53 -28.34
C SER A 242 18.22 11.01 -28.17
N GLU A 243 18.20 11.78 -29.26
CA GLU A 243 17.81 13.19 -29.28
C GLU A 243 16.32 13.35 -28.94
N ARG A 244 15.48 12.46 -29.44
CA ARG A 244 14.05 12.41 -29.14
C ARG A 244 13.78 12.22 -27.65
N ARG A 245 14.57 11.40 -26.95
CA ARG A 245 14.47 11.25 -25.48
C ARG A 245 14.85 12.53 -24.74
N GLN A 246 15.90 13.22 -25.16
CA GLN A 246 16.31 14.49 -24.54
C GLN A 246 15.27 15.59 -24.78
N THR A 247 14.77 15.68 -26.01
CA THR A 247 13.70 16.59 -26.42
C THR A 247 12.40 16.31 -25.67
N TYR A 248 12.03 15.04 -25.51
CA TYR A 248 10.89 14.62 -24.68
C TYR A 248 11.03 15.09 -23.23
N GLN A 249 12.20 14.92 -22.59
CA GLN A 249 12.40 15.37 -21.21
C GLN A 249 12.33 16.90 -21.08
N ARG A 250 12.84 17.64 -22.09
CA ARG A 250 12.75 19.10 -22.13
C ARG A 250 11.29 19.56 -22.28
N ILE A 251 10.56 18.96 -23.21
CA ILE A 251 9.14 19.26 -23.47
C ILE A 251 8.27 18.87 -22.27
N LYS A 252 8.56 17.75 -21.59
CA LYS A 252 7.90 17.36 -20.34
C LYS A 252 8.06 18.42 -19.25
N ARG A 253 9.30 18.89 -19.01
CA ARG A 253 9.55 19.95 -18.02
C ARG A 253 8.86 21.26 -18.39
N ARG A 254 8.85 21.61 -19.69
CA ARG A 254 8.15 22.79 -20.22
C ARG A 254 6.63 22.67 -20.00
N HIS A 255 6.05 21.51 -20.29
CA HIS A 255 4.64 21.18 -20.10
C HIS A 255 4.22 21.28 -18.64
N SER A 256 4.99 20.70 -17.72
CA SER A 256 4.72 20.79 -16.28
C SER A 256 4.72 22.23 -15.77
N ARG A 257 5.66 23.07 -16.25
CA ARG A 257 5.71 24.50 -15.88
C ARG A 257 4.56 25.30 -16.48
N ALA A 258 4.17 25.00 -17.72
CA ALA A 258 3.03 25.65 -18.37
C ALA A 258 1.71 25.33 -17.65
N ILE A 259 1.52 24.07 -17.23
CA ILE A 259 0.34 23.66 -16.44
C ILE A 259 0.34 24.33 -15.06
N ALA A 260 1.49 24.40 -14.38
CA ALA A 260 1.58 25.06 -13.07
C ALA A 260 1.15 26.53 -13.16
N ARG A 261 1.67 27.26 -14.14
CA ARG A 261 1.28 28.67 -14.40
C ARG A 261 -0.19 28.79 -14.79
N LEU A 262 -0.69 27.89 -15.62
CA LEU A 262 -2.10 27.90 -16.00
C LEU A 262 -3.02 27.70 -14.79
N ARG A 263 -2.63 26.84 -13.84
CA ARG A 263 -3.38 26.63 -12.60
C ARG A 263 -3.42 27.86 -11.71
N GLU A 264 -2.33 28.61 -11.61
CA GLU A 264 -2.28 29.87 -10.86
C GLU A 264 -3.30 30.88 -11.43
N VAL A 265 -3.29 31.07 -12.75
CA VAL A 265 -4.18 32.02 -13.43
C VAL A 265 -5.66 31.61 -13.34
N LEU A 266 -5.94 30.32 -13.50
CA LEU A 266 -7.31 29.82 -13.42
C LEU A 266 -7.84 29.77 -11.99
N ALA A 267 -6.96 29.67 -10.99
CA ALA A 267 -7.34 29.74 -9.58
C ALA A 267 -7.81 31.15 -9.21
N ASP A 268 -7.14 32.19 -9.73
CA ASP A 268 -7.56 33.58 -9.52
C ASP A 268 -8.95 33.85 -10.10
N LEU A 269 -9.30 33.22 -11.23
CA LEU A 269 -10.63 33.31 -11.83
C LEU A 269 -11.71 32.55 -11.05
N GLN A 270 -11.36 31.49 -10.31
CA GLN A 270 -12.33 30.75 -9.48
C GLN A 270 -12.76 31.54 -8.24
N VAL A 271 -11.90 32.40 -7.70
CA VAL A 271 -12.22 33.24 -6.53
C VAL A 271 -13.33 34.24 -6.85
N ASP A 272 -13.45 34.68 -8.11
CA ASP A 272 -14.50 35.60 -8.55
C ASP A 272 -15.89 34.94 -8.72
N PHE A 273 -15.97 33.61 -8.75
CA PHE A 273 -17.26 32.86 -8.85
C PHE A 273 -17.85 32.48 -7.48
N ASP A 274 -17.07 32.49 -6.41
CA ASP A 274 -17.52 32.15 -5.05
C ASP A 274 -17.90 33.41 -4.22
N CYS A 275 -18.87 34.21 -4.71
CA CYS A 275 -19.64 35.09 -3.83
C CYS A 275 -21.04 35.35 -4.42
N PRO A 276 -22.09 34.86 -3.75
CA PRO A 276 -23.02 35.80 -3.15
C PRO A 276 -23.27 35.47 -1.67
N GLN A 277 -23.10 36.50 -0.83
CA GLN A 277 -23.54 36.53 0.55
C GLN A 277 -25.07 36.31 0.63
N THR A 278 -25.51 35.16 1.14
CA THR A 278 -26.81 35.04 1.80
C THR A 278 -26.62 34.91 3.29
N ALA A 279 -27.08 35.96 3.97
CA ALA A 279 -27.27 36.14 5.40
C ALA A 279 -27.41 34.86 6.24
N CYS A 280 -26.51 34.69 7.21
CA CYS A 280 -26.77 33.93 8.42
C CYS A 280 -26.87 34.92 9.59
N PRO A 281 -28.01 34.99 10.32
CA PRO A 281 -28.10 35.79 11.52
C PRO A 281 -27.37 35.09 12.67
N HIS A 282 -26.47 35.82 13.33
CA HIS A 282 -25.86 35.40 14.60
C HIS A 282 -26.93 35.34 15.71
N PRO A 283 -26.93 34.32 16.58
CA PRO A 283 -27.61 34.42 17.87
C PRO A 283 -26.73 35.19 18.87
N THR A 284 -27.33 36.18 19.51
CA THR A 284 -26.77 37.01 20.58
C THR A 284 -26.47 36.21 21.86
N PRO A 285 -25.46 36.61 22.66
CA PRO A 285 -25.14 35.96 23.91
C PRO A 285 -26.00 36.51 25.07
N THR A 286 -26.78 35.64 25.69
CA THR A 286 -27.47 35.95 26.95
C THR A 286 -26.49 35.89 28.12
N GLN A 287 -26.49 36.98 28.90
CA GLN A 287 -25.74 37.18 30.13
C GLN A 287 -26.35 36.40 31.31
N ALA A 288 -25.51 35.81 32.15
CA ALA A 288 -25.64 35.72 33.61
C ALA A 288 -24.23 35.51 34.18
N LEU A 289 -23.53 36.57 34.60
CA LEU A 289 -23.50 37.13 35.96
C LEU A 289 -23.07 36.12 37.05
N THR A 290 -21.79 36.24 37.41
CA THR A 290 -21.22 36.41 38.79
C THR A 290 -21.48 35.30 39.83
N SER A 291 -20.51 34.78 40.57
CA SER A 291 -19.51 35.49 41.39
C SER A 291 -18.42 34.56 41.94
N CYS A 292 -17.21 35.12 42.00
CA CYS A 292 -16.04 34.95 42.89
C CYS A 292 -16.17 34.08 44.15
N ASP A 293 -15.18 33.21 44.42
CA ASP A 293 -14.06 33.34 45.42
C ASP A 293 -14.38 32.46 46.66
N SER A 294 -13.52 31.72 47.36
CA SER A 294 -12.07 31.76 47.63
C SER A 294 -11.61 30.43 48.28
N ALA A 295 -10.29 30.27 48.38
CA ALA A 295 -9.53 29.62 49.47
C ALA A 295 -9.29 28.09 49.48
N SER A 296 -8.00 27.75 49.53
CA SER A 296 -7.41 26.42 49.76
C SER A 296 -7.29 26.09 51.28
N PRO A 297 -6.49 25.07 51.69
CA PRO A 297 -6.85 23.80 52.38
C PRO A 297 -6.56 23.93 53.92
N PRO A 298 -6.37 22.92 54.82
CA PRO A 298 -5.97 21.51 54.60
C PRO A 298 -6.50 20.47 55.65
N ASN A 299 -5.86 19.29 55.60
CA ASN A 299 -5.71 18.30 56.67
C ASN A 299 -6.88 17.35 57.00
N GLY A 300 -6.52 16.05 57.00
CA GLY A 300 -6.69 15.29 58.24
C GLY A 300 -7.36 13.93 58.12
N ARG A 301 -6.49 12.91 58.00
CA ARG A 301 -6.44 11.74 58.89
C ARG A 301 -7.59 10.70 58.88
N ARG A 302 -7.07 9.46 58.84
CA ARG A 302 -7.42 8.26 59.65
C ARG A 302 -8.49 7.34 59.07
N ASN A 303 -8.04 6.14 58.69
CA ASN A 303 -8.21 4.87 59.43
C ASN A 303 -9.53 4.20 58.97
N ARG A 304 -9.72 2.89 58.90
CA ARG A 304 -9.07 1.64 59.34
C ARG A 304 -9.86 0.56 58.56
N ALA A 305 -9.20 -0.41 57.95
CA ALA A 305 -9.04 -1.79 58.45
C ALA A 305 -10.26 -2.71 58.27
N ARG A 306 -9.91 -3.98 57.96
CA ARG A 306 -10.67 -5.25 58.14
C ARG A 306 -11.80 -5.48 57.14
N GLU A 307 -12.07 -6.67 56.62
CA GLU A 307 -11.74 -8.08 56.89
C GLU A 307 -11.95 -8.80 55.52
N GLY A 308 -11.22 -9.82 55.09
CA GLY A 308 -11.25 -11.19 55.61
C GLY A 308 -12.09 -12.09 54.68
N GLY A 309 -11.60 -13.31 54.39
CA GLY A 309 -12.40 -14.41 53.82
C GLY A 309 -12.16 -14.68 52.33
N GLN A 310 -11.26 -15.56 51.87
CA GLN A 310 -11.22 -17.04 52.00
C GLN A 310 -11.91 -17.76 50.82
N LYS A 311 -11.05 -18.44 50.05
CA LYS A 311 -11.18 -19.58 49.11
C LYS A 311 -12.35 -20.55 49.40
N PRO A 312 -12.82 -21.37 48.42
CA PRO A 312 -12.01 -22.31 47.61
C PRO A 312 -11.61 -21.86 46.22
#